data_AF-A0A1E7HYR2-F1
#
_entry.id   AF-A0A1E7HYR2-F1
#
_cell.length_a   1.000
_cell.length_b   1.000
_cell.length_c   1.000
_cell.angle_alpha   90.00
_cell.angle_beta   90.00
_cell.angle_gamma   90.00
#
_symmetry.space_group_name_H-M   'P 1'
#
loop_
_entity.id
_entity.type
_entity.pdbx_description
1 polymer ?
#
loop_
_entity_poly.entity_id
_entity_poly.type
_entity_poly.pdbx_seq_one_letter_code
_entity_poly.pdbx_strand_id
1 'polypeptide(L)'
;MTPYRCTYGYDVLVYVGYGLFVHSHSEQQIIEQLAHKNVSISQREIGFLGKKFIAYLAIAHYQSRQRLKQFMSLKGGYILHIDGTCEGDSPHLFTGMDGIAKIVLDNIKLPSEKAELLIPFLAKIKQQYGDPVALVHDMGRGILSAVKAVFKDIPDFICHFHFLRDIGKDLYGNEYAKIRIRLQKHKIRGLLRRKTKALEKLVGDDTQAVRRLLEGIDKGRIDTSFLNNMPAISSYAMIHWALDTSGQLEGYGFPFDCPHMIFYQRLRVLHGLVDTAGKVQFDKRFFSLWRPLTKIVEDPQLKRAVAQMEKKVKIFKKLRKALSITVSDSKKGLNDDGQEADIKSIAEKVKIFREEVMTDEKLCQKKSYEKMIAQIDKYWDKLFADPIIVDSPNGQITIQPQRTNNILERFFRDLKRRNRKKSGTISLNKTLKSILADTPLVKNLDNPDYMQIILDGCDTLEERFEKIDSYMVAEKLKMEQKKYERISPEMRKIIQQQDLPDKLALLLAA
;
A
#
# COMPACT_ATOMS: atom_id res chain seq x y z
N MET A 1 -32.43 -24.20 3.08
CA MET A 1 -32.52 -24.45 1.63
C MET A 1 -31.12 -24.45 1.01
N THR A 2 -30.92 -25.12 -0.12
CA THR A 2 -29.61 -25.32 -0.76
C THR A 2 -29.50 -24.54 -2.07
N PRO A 3 -28.41 -23.79 -2.32
CA PRO A 3 -28.17 -23.14 -3.60
C PRO A 3 -28.15 -24.15 -4.75
N TYR A 4 -28.55 -23.72 -5.95
CA TYR A 4 -28.52 -24.57 -7.15
C TYR A 4 -27.13 -25.18 -7.38
N ARG A 5 -27.08 -26.51 -7.57
CA ARG A 5 -25.84 -27.29 -7.71
C ARG A 5 -24.86 -27.06 -6.55
N CYS A 6 -25.36 -27.04 -5.32
CA CYS A 6 -24.56 -27.12 -4.09
C CYS A 6 -25.00 -28.33 -3.28
N THR A 7 -24.05 -28.94 -2.59
CA THR A 7 -24.33 -29.95 -1.56
C THR A 7 -24.68 -29.31 -0.22
N TYR A 8 -24.18 -28.10 0.04
CA TYR A 8 -24.34 -27.39 1.32
C TYR A 8 -25.35 -26.25 1.21
N GLY A 9 -26.00 -25.93 2.34
CA GLY A 9 -26.98 -24.85 2.46
C GLY A 9 -26.37 -23.44 2.33
N TYR A 10 -27.25 -22.43 2.27
CA TYR A 10 -26.85 -21.02 2.25
C TYR A 10 -26.09 -20.60 3.51
N ASP A 11 -26.45 -21.17 4.67
CA ASP A 11 -25.77 -21.01 5.96
C ASP A 11 -24.28 -21.39 5.87
N VAL A 12 -23.97 -22.55 5.30
CA VAL A 12 -22.58 -22.99 5.11
C VAL A 12 -21.86 -22.13 4.07
N LEU A 13 -22.56 -21.73 3.00
CA LEU A 13 -22.00 -20.84 1.97
C LEU A 13 -21.60 -19.48 2.54
N VAL A 14 -22.47 -18.86 3.35
CA VAL A 14 -22.20 -17.58 4.01
C VAL A 14 -21.10 -17.75 5.05
N TYR A 15 -21.14 -18.81 5.87
CA TYR A 15 -20.10 -19.13 6.84
C TYR A 15 -18.72 -19.23 6.20
N VAL A 16 -18.60 -19.99 5.10
CA VAL A 16 -17.36 -20.12 4.33
C VAL A 16 -16.92 -18.78 3.75
N GLY A 17 -17.85 -17.97 3.22
CA GLY A 17 -17.59 -16.64 2.72
C GLY A 17 -16.95 -15.71 3.76
N TYR A 18 -17.57 -15.60 4.93
CA TYR A 18 -17.04 -14.83 6.06
C TYR A 18 -15.68 -15.36 6.52
N GLY A 19 -15.55 -16.68 6.67
CA GLY A 19 -14.28 -17.32 7.04
C GLY A 19 -13.14 -16.93 6.08
N LEU A 20 -13.36 -17.06 4.77
CA LEU A 20 -12.33 -16.85 3.76
C LEU A 20 -11.96 -15.38 3.53
N PHE A 21 -12.92 -14.46 3.60
CA PHE A 21 -12.74 -13.10 3.10
C PHE A 21 -12.81 -12.02 4.20
N VAL A 22 -13.58 -12.25 5.26
CA VAL A 22 -13.70 -11.31 6.38
C VAL A 22 -12.70 -11.69 7.48
N HIS A 23 -12.74 -12.92 7.97
CA HIS A 23 -11.90 -13.39 9.07
C HIS A 23 -10.50 -13.87 8.64
N SER A 24 -10.31 -14.06 7.33
CA SER A 24 -9.03 -14.50 6.74
C SER A 24 -8.54 -15.84 7.31
N HIS A 25 -9.48 -16.76 7.57
CA HIS A 25 -9.18 -18.14 7.92
C HIS A 25 -8.63 -18.87 6.69
N SER A 26 -7.67 -19.77 6.93
CA SER A 26 -7.24 -20.75 5.94
C SER A 26 -8.36 -21.77 5.71
N GLU A 27 -8.30 -22.47 4.58
CA GLU A 27 -9.29 -23.50 4.24
C GLU A 27 -9.29 -24.62 5.30
N GLN A 28 -8.11 -25.00 5.81
CA GLN A 28 -8.01 -26.00 6.89
C GLN A 28 -8.72 -25.55 8.18
N GLN A 29 -8.54 -24.30 8.60
CA GLN A 29 -9.24 -23.76 9.78
C GLN A 29 -10.77 -23.80 9.61
N ILE A 30 -11.26 -23.54 8.39
CA ILE A 30 -12.69 -23.59 8.09
C ILE A 30 -13.20 -25.05 8.14
N ILE A 31 -12.42 -26.02 7.64
CA ILE A 31 -12.75 -27.45 7.75
C ILE A 31 -12.88 -27.86 9.21
N GLU A 32 -11.89 -27.52 10.04
CA GLU A 32 -11.89 -27.84 11.48
C GLU A 32 -13.11 -27.21 12.18
N GLN A 33 -13.39 -25.94 11.92
CA GLN A 33 -14.54 -25.23 12.49
C GLN A 33 -15.88 -25.83 12.09
N LEU A 34 -16.04 -26.24 10.83
CA LEU A 34 -17.26 -26.89 10.33
C LEU A 34 -17.39 -28.34 10.85
N ALA A 35 -16.28 -29.06 11.03
CA ALA A 35 -16.29 -30.38 11.64
C ALA A 35 -16.82 -30.35 13.09
N HIS A 36 -16.48 -29.32 13.87
CA HIS A 36 -17.06 -29.10 15.21
C HIS A 36 -18.58 -28.85 15.19
N LYS A 37 -19.13 -28.46 14.03
CA LYS A 37 -20.57 -28.31 13.79
C LYS A 37 -21.17 -29.53 13.08
N ASN A 38 -20.45 -30.65 13.03
CA ASN A 38 -20.81 -31.89 12.32
C ASN A 38 -21.00 -31.72 10.80
N VAL A 39 -20.33 -30.73 10.18
CA VAL A 39 -20.33 -30.51 8.74
C VAL A 39 -18.98 -30.93 8.16
N SER A 40 -18.94 -32.10 7.53
CA SER A 40 -17.76 -32.56 6.78
C SER A 40 -17.71 -31.85 5.43
N ILE A 41 -16.58 -31.21 5.10
CA ILE A 41 -16.41 -30.50 3.83
C ILE A 41 -14.97 -30.61 3.32
N SER A 42 -14.78 -30.66 2.00
CA SER A 42 -13.45 -30.69 1.39
C SER A 42 -12.90 -29.30 1.12
N GLN A 43 -11.57 -29.19 1.03
CA GLN A 43 -10.88 -27.95 0.64
C GLN A 43 -11.36 -27.42 -0.73
N ARG A 44 -11.56 -28.32 -1.69
CA ARG A 44 -12.07 -27.96 -3.03
C ARG A 44 -13.46 -27.34 -2.96
N GLU A 45 -14.31 -27.88 -2.10
CA GLU A 45 -15.66 -27.37 -1.91
C GLU A 45 -15.65 -25.99 -1.22
N ILE A 46 -14.77 -25.77 -0.25
CA ILE A 46 -14.56 -24.43 0.35
C ILE A 46 -14.18 -23.41 -0.73
N GLY A 47 -13.24 -23.75 -1.61
CA GLY A 47 -12.86 -22.88 -2.73
C GLY A 47 -14.03 -22.61 -3.70
N PHE A 48 -14.91 -23.58 -3.92
CA PHE A 48 -16.12 -23.44 -4.74
C PHE A 48 -17.17 -22.54 -4.07
N LEU A 49 -17.50 -22.80 -2.81
CA LEU A 49 -18.43 -21.99 -2.02
C LEU A 49 -17.93 -20.55 -1.87
N GLY A 50 -16.63 -20.35 -1.68
CA GLY A 50 -16.03 -19.01 -1.64
C GLY A 50 -16.24 -18.22 -2.94
N LYS A 51 -16.09 -18.85 -4.12
CA LYS A 51 -16.40 -18.18 -5.39
C LYS A 51 -17.89 -17.89 -5.55
N LYS A 52 -18.75 -18.83 -5.16
CA LYS A 52 -20.20 -18.65 -5.16
C LYS A 52 -20.63 -17.50 -4.25
N PHE A 53 -20.08 -17.41 -3.03
CA PHE A 53 -20.33 -16.32 -2.10
C PHE A 53 -20.07 -14.95 -2.73
N ILE A 54 -18.91 -14.77 -3.39
CA ILE A 54 -18.59 -13.51 -4.08
C ILE A 54 -19.54 -13.24 -5.24
N ALA A 55 -19.95 -14.27 -5.99
CA ALA A 55 -20.92 -14.10 -7.08
C ALA A 55 -22.29 -13.66 -6.55
N TYR A 56 -22.79 -14.29 -5.48
CA TYR A 56 -24.04 -13.88 -4.81
C TYR A 56 -23.95 -12.45 -4.28
N LEU A 57 -22.85 -12.10 -3.59
CA LEU A 57 -22.63 -10.76 -3.07
C LEU A 57 -22.61 -9.71 -4.19
N ALA A 58 -21.93 -9.99 -5.31
CA ALA A 58 -21.88 -9.10 -6.46
C ALA A 58 -23.27 -8.88 -7.09
N ILE A 59 -24.09 -9.94 -7.16
CA ILE A 59 -25.46 -9.83 -7.67
C ILE A 59 -26.34 -9.04 -6.70
N ALA A 60 -26.29 -9.34 -5.40
CA ALA A 60 -27.02 -8.61 -4.37
C ALA A 60 -26.69 -7.10 -4.42
N HIS A 61 -25.40 -6.77 -4.48
CA HIS A 61 -24.92 -5.40 -4.64
C HIS A 61 -25.47 -4.73 -5.91
N TYR A 62 -25.39 -5.41 -7.06
CA TYR A 62 -25.89 -4.88 -8.32
C TYR A 62 -27.41 -4.67 -8.33
N GLN A 63 -28.17 -5.57 -7.72
CA GLN A 63 -29.63 -5.43 -7.56
C GLN A 63 -29.99 -4.27 -6.64
N SER A 64 -29.20 -4.01 -5.60
CA SER A 64 -29.40 -2.90 -4.66
C SER A 64 -28.85 -1.55 -5.15
N ARG A 65 -28.33 -1.44 -6.38
CA ARG A 65 -27.69 -0.22 -6.92
C ARG A 65 -28.53 1.05 -6.80
N GLN A 66 -29.85 0.96 -7.02
CA GLN A 66 -30.73 2.13 -6.93
C GLN A 66 -30.85 2.64 -5.49
N ARG A 67 -30.94 1.72 -4.51
CA ARG A 67 -30.94 2.10 -3.09
C ARG A 67 -29.60 2.63 -2.63
N LEU A 68 -28.49 2.07 -3.12
CA LEU A 68 -27.16 2.62 -2.89
C LEU A 68 -27.04 4.04 -3.44
N LYS A 69 -27.56 4.30 -4.65
CA LYS A 69 -27.61 5.64 -5.24
C LYS A 69 -28.46 6.61 -4.41
N GLN A 70 -29.63 6.19 -3.95
CA GLN A 70 -30.48 6.99 -3.06
C GLN A 70 -29.77 7.29 -1.73
N PHE A 71 -29.12 6.30 -1.14
CA PHE A 71 -28.35 6.46 0.09
C PHE A 71 -27.19 7.46 -0.09
N MET A 72 -26.44 7.38 -1.18
CA MET A 72 -25.41 8.38 -1.49
C MET A 72 -26.01 9.78 -1.67
N SER A 73 -27.15 9.91 -2.36
CA SER A 73 -27.84 11.20 -2.50
C SER A 73 -28.25 11.82 -1.16
N LEU A 74 -28.69 11.01 -0.18
CA LEU A 74 -28.99 11.47 1.18
C LEU A 74 -27.75 11.96 1.94
N LYS A 75 -26.54 11.55 1.52
CA LYS A 75 -25.25 12.00 2.05
C LYS A 75 -24.66 13.17 1.24
N GLY A 76 -25.42 13.74 0.29
CA GLY A 76 -24.96 14.82 -0.57
C GLY A 76 -24.24 14.35 -1.83
N GLY A 77 -24.36 13.08 -2.21
CA GLY A 77 -23.69 12.46 -3.36
C GLY A 77 -22.55 11.54 -2.94
N TYR A 78 -21.55 11.40 -3.80
CA TYR A 78 -20.38 10.55 -3.54
C TYR A 78 -19.10 11.16 -4.10
N ILE A 79 -17.99 10.94 -3.40
CA ILE A 79 -16.65 11.28 -3.92
C ILE A 79 -16.05 10.00 -4.50
N LEU A 80 -15.76 9.99 -5.79
CA LEU A 80 -15.22 8.81 -6.44
C LEU A 80 -13.71 8.72 -6.23
N HIS A 81 -13.31 7.83 -5.33
CA HIS A 81 -11.93 7.39 -5.18
C HIS A 81 -11.62 6.27 -6.19
N ILE A 82 -10.49 6.38 -6.89
CA ILE A 82 -10.05 5.37 -7.88
C ILE A 82 -8.59 5.00 -7.62
N ASP A 83 -8.31 3.71 -7.52
CA ASP A 83 -6.95 3.18 -7.40
C ASP A 83 -6.90 1.73 -7.89
N GLY A 84 -5.69 1.26 -8.19
CA GLY A 84 -5.43 -0.08 -8.70
C GLY A 84 -4.32 -0.81 -7.93
N THR A 85 -4.37 -2.14 -7.94
CA THR A 85 -3.29 -2.93 -7.35
C THR A 85 -2.91 -4.14 -8.17
N CYS A 86 -1.60 -4.38 -8.31
CA CYS A 86 -1.03 -5.54 -8.97
C CYS A 86 0.17 -6.10 -8.18
N GLU A 87 0.62 -7.30 -8.55
CA GLU A 87 1.88 -7.88 -8.10
C GLU A 87 2.49 -8.74 -9.20
N GLY A 88 3.72 -8.44 -9.64
CA GLY A 88 4.35 -9.13 -10.78
C GLY A 88 3.58 -8.89 -12.08
N ASP A 89 3.33 -9.96 -12.84
CA ASP A 89 2.54 -9.97 -14.09
C ASP A 89 1.03 -10.21 -13.86
N SER A 90 0.52 -10.02 -12.64
CA SER A 90 -0.92 -10.12 -12.39
C SER A 90 -1.67 -8.97 -13.09
N PRO A 91 -2.95 -9.16 -13.45
CA PRO A 91 -3.76 -8.01 -13.84
C PRO A 91 -3.83 -6.98 -12.71
N HIS A 92 -4.08 -5.73 -13.07
CA HIS A 92 -4.37 -4.65 -12.15
C HIS A 92 -5.82 -4.78 -11.70
N LEU A 93 -6.04 -5.03 -10.41
CA LEU A 93 -7.36 -4.97 -9.79
C LEU A 93 -7.65 -3.53 -9.43
N PHE A 94 -8.50 -2.87 -10.22
CA PHE A 94 -8.99 -1.52 -10.01
C PHE A 94 -10.29 -1.53 -9.22
N THR A 95 -10.43 -0.55 -8.33
CA THR A 95 -11.59 -0.35 -7.48
C THR A 95 -12.04 1.11 -7.54
N GLY A 96 -13.33 1.32 -7.76
CA GLY A 96 -14.00 2.60 -7.53
C GLY A 96 -14.73 2.55 -6.18
N MET A 97 -14.56 3.57 -5.35
CA MET A 97 -15.15 3.65 -4.01
C MET A 97 -15.77 5.01 -3.78
N ASP A 98 -16.93 5.05 -3.13
CA ASP A 98 -17.45 6.27 -2.53
C ASP A 98 -16.65 6.60 -1.26
N GLY A 99 -15.94 7.72 -1.27
CA GLY A 99 -15.16 8.22 -0.15
C GLY A 99 -15.98 8.74 1.03
N ILE A 100 -17.27 9.07 0.83
CA ILE A 100 -18.17 9.58 1.87
C ILE A 100 -18.71 8.40 2.68
N ALA A 101 -19.44 7.48 2.06
CA ALA A 101 -19.97 6.30 2.74
C ALA A 101 -18.92 5.20 2.95
N LYS A 102 -17.74 5.31 2.33
CA LYS A 102 -16.67 4.29 2.35
C LYS A 102 -17.14 2.94 1.79
N ILE A 103 -17.92 3.00 0.71
CA ILE A 103 -18.52 1.84 0.04
C ILE A 103 -17.81 1.63 -1.30
N VAL A 104 -17.27 0.42 -1.52
CA VAL A 104 -16.81 -0.04 -2.82
C VAL A 104 -18.00 -0.11 -3.78
N LEU A 105 -17.90 0.60 -4.91
CA LEU A 105 -18.98 0.74 -5.90
C LEU A 105 -18.86 -0.24 -7.06
N ASP A 106 -17.64 -0.45 -7.57
CA ASP A 106 -17.38 -1.37 -8.68
C ASP A 106 -15.90 -1.73 -8.76
N ASN A 107 -15.60 -2.85 -9.41
CA ASN A 107 -14.25 -3.38 -9.53
C ASN A 107 -14.00 -3.98 -10.91
N ILE A 108 -12.76 -3.87 -11.39
CA ILE A 108 -12.38 -4.49 -12.65
C ILE A 108 -10.94 -4.99 -12.61
N LYS A 109 -10.65 -6.08 -13.32
CA LYS A 109 -9.28 -6.54 -13.55
C LYS A 109 -8.86 -6.20 -14.96
N LEU A 110 -7.81 -5.39 -15.08
CA LEU A 110 -7.29 -4.91 -16.36
C LEU A 110 -5.86 -5.41 -16.57
N PRO A 111 -5.46 -5.73 -17.81
CA PRO A 111 -4.09 -6.13 -18.11
C PRO A 111 -3.09 -4.97 -17.94
N SER A 112 -3.55 -3.72 -18.01
CA SER A 112 -2.73 -2.51 -17.85
C SER A 112 -3.58 -1.33 -17.41
N GLU A 113 -2.93 -0.25 -16.98
CA GLU A 113 -3.58 1.00 -16.56
C GLU A 113 -3.88 1.95 -17.73
N LYS A 114 -3.92 1.46 -18.98
CA LYS A 114 -4.17 2.31 -20.15
C LYS A 114 -5.57 2.94 -20.08
N ALA A 115 -5.66 4.20 -20.50
CA ALA A 115 -6.91 4.97 -20.48
C ALA A 115 -8.05 4.27 -21.26
N GLU A 116 -7.75 3.69 -22.42
CA GLU A 116 -8.72 2.95 -23.27
C GLU A 116 -9.43 1.80 -22.53
N LEU A 117 -8.76 1.22 -21.53
CA LEU A 117 -9.30 0.13 -20.70
C LEU A 117 -10.05 0.65 -19.46
N LEU A 118 -9.65 1.81 -18.94
CA LEU A 118 -10.26 2.45 -17.78
C LEU A 118 -11.54 3.22 -18.13
N ILE A 119 -11.63 3.80 -19.33
CA ILE A 119 -12.80 4.58 -19.78
C ILE A 119 -14.11 3.76 -19.66
N PRO A 120 -14.21 2.52 -20.18
CA PRO A 120 -15.44 1.73 -20.03
C PRO A 120 -15.81 1.44 -18.57
N PHE A 121 -14.81 1.24 -17.71
CA PHE A 121 -15.03 1.01 -16.28
C PHE A 121 -15.61 2.24 -15.58
N LEU A 122 -15.02 3.42 -15.82
CA LEU A 122 -15.51 4.66 -15.24
C LEU A 122 -16.87 5.06 -15.80
N ALA A 123 -17.10 4.84 -17.10
CA ALA A 123 -18.40 5.09 -17.73
C ALA A 123 -19.50 4.21 -17.14
N LYS A 124 -19.18 2.94 -16.81
CA LYS A 124 -20.10 2.03 -16.12
C LYS A 124 -20.45 2.56 -14.71
N ILE A 125 -19.47 3.02 -13.94
CA ILE A 125 -19.73 3.63 -12.61
C ILE A 125 -20.66 4.84 -12.77
N LYS A 126 -20.34 5.75 -13.70
CA LYS A 126 -21.17 6.93 -13.99
C LYS A 126 -22.60 6.56 -14.38
N GLN A 127 -22.77 5.54 -15.24
CA GLN A 127 -24.09 5.06 -15.65
C GLN A 127 -24.90 4.51 -14.47
N GLN A 128 -24.25 3.81 -13.54
CA GLN A 128 -24.91 3.16 -12.41
C GLN A 128 -25.29 4.15 -11.30
N TYR A 129 -24.40 5.09 -10.99
CA TYR A 129 -24.50 5.91 -9.79
C TYR A 129 -24.70 7.41 -10.07
N GLY A 130 -24.57 7.84 -11.33
CA GLY A 130 -24.58 9.26 -11.72
C GLY A 130 -23.20 9.90 -11.60
N ASP A 131 -23.13 11.21 -11.79
CA ASP A 131 -21.88 11.95 -11.63
C ASP A 131 -21.48 12.04 -10.15
N PRO A 132 -20.19 11.81 -9.81
CA PRO A 132 -19.68 12.09 -8.47
C PRO A 132 -19.60 13.59 -8.23
N VAL A 133 -19.60 13.99 -6.95
CA VAL A 133 -19.40 15.41 -6.58
C VAL A 133 -17.94 15.84 -6.71
N ALA A 134 -17.02 14.87 -6.61
CA ALA A 134 -15.60 15.07 -6.87
C ALA A 134 -14.90 13.72 -7.14
N LEU A 135 -13.71 13.78 -7.71
CA LEU A 135 -12.82 12.63 -7.93
C LEU A 135 -11.54 12.78 -7.11
N VAL A 136 -11.05 11.67 -6.57
CA VAL A 136 -9.76 11.61 -5.88
C VAL A 136 -8.99 10.38 -6.35
N HIS A 137 -7.80 10.57 -6.92
CA HIS A 137 -6.99 9.47 -7.42
C HIS A 137 -5.49 9.77 -7.37
N ASP A 138 -4.63 8.83 -7.79
CA ASP A 138 -3.19 9.07 -7.91
C ASP A 138 -2.83 9.87 -9.18
N MET A 139 -1.56 9.98 -9.56
CA MET A 139 -1.18 10.72 -10.78
C MET A 139 -0.93 9.80 -12.00
N GLY A 140 -1.50 8.59 -11.99
CA GLY A 140 -1.38 7.64 -13.09
C GLY A 140 -1.87 8.25 -14.40
N ARG A 141 -1.02 8.26 -15.44
CA ARG A 141 -1.34 8.90 -16.73
C ARG A 141 -2.64 8.37 -17.34
N GLY A 142 -2.87 7.06 -17.25
CA GLY A 142 -4.07 6.45 -17.79
C GLY A 142 -5.33 6.80 -16.99
N ILE A 143 -5.22 6.94 -15.67
CA ILE A 143 -6.31 7.41 -14.81
C ILE A 143 -6.66 8.86 -15.14
N LEU A 144 -5.66 9.76 -15.16
CA LEU A 144 -5.84 11.17 -15.53
C LEU A 144 -6.54 11.32 -16.89
N SER A 145 -6.13 10.56 -17.90
CA SER A 145 -6.77 10.58 -19.21
C SER A 145 -8.18 10.00 -19.21
N ALA A 146 -8.43 8.91 -18.48
CA ALA A 146 -9.75 8.28 -18.41
C ALA A 146 -10.77 9.14 -17.64
N VAL A 147 -10.35 9.73 -16.51
CA VAL A 147 -11.16 10.67 -15.73
C VAL A 147 -11.58 11.85 -16.59
N LYS A 148 -10.62 12.52 -17.25
CA LYS A 148 -10.89 13.63 -18.17
C LYS A 148 -11.87 13.27 -19.31
N ALA A 149 -11.83 12.02 -19.78
CA ALA A 149 -12.70 11.58 -20.86
C ALA A 149 -14.15 11.31 -20.40
N VAL A 150 -14.35 10.81 -19.18
CA VAL A 150 -15.66 10.35 -18.67
C VAL A 150 -16.38 11.41 -17.83
N PHE A 151 -15.64 12.12 -16.99
CA PHE A 151 -16.16 13.10 -16.03
C PHE A 151 -15.68 14.50 -16.43
N LYS A 152 -16.45 15.14 -17.30
CA LYS A 152 -16.22 16.53 -17.71
C LYS A 152 -16.79 17.46 -16.63
N ASP A 153 -16.07 18.53 -16.34
CA ASP A 153 -16.50 19.60 -15.42
C ASP A 153 -16.76 19.15 -13.97
N ILE A 154 -16.29 17.96 -13.59
CA ILE A 154 -16.32 17.47 -12.21
C ILE A 154 -14.99 17.84 -11.52
N PRO A 155 -15.02 18.36 -10.28
CA PRO A 155 -13.82 18.60 -9.49
C PRO A 155 -12.94 17.33 -9.41
N ASP A 156 -11.67 17.45 -9.78
CA ASP A 156 -10.75 16.32 -9.95
C ASP A 156 -9.42 16.59 -9.24
N PHE A 157 -9.20 15.85 -8.15
CA PHE A 157 -8.11 16.04 -7.19
C PHE A 157 -7.14 14.86 -7.16
N ILE A 158 -5.88 15.18 -6.86
CA ILE A 158 -4.82 14.17 -6.75
C ILE A 158 -4.43 13.90 -5.29
N CYS A 159 -4.02 12.67 -5.02
CA CYS A 159 -3.51 12.27 -3.72
C CYS A 159 -2.19 13.01 -3.38
N HIS A 160 -2.20 13.81 -2.30
CA HIS A 160 -1.03 14.56 -1.85
C HIS A 160 0.15 13.68 -1.45
N PHE A 161 -0.11 12.47 -0.92
CA PHE A 161 0.93 11.52 -0.58
C PHE A 161 1.68 11.03 -1.84
N HIS A 162 0.94 10.67 -2.88
CA HIS A 162 1.50 10.30 -4.18
C HIS A 162 2.27 11.46 -4.83
N PHE A 163 1.71 12.67 -4.77
CA PHE A 163 2.36 13.90 -5.24
C PHE A 163 3.72 14.12 -4.59
N LEU A 164 3.78 14.11 -3.25
CA LEU A 164 5.03 14.24 -2.50
C LEU A 164 6.01 13.09 -2.77
N ARG A 165 5.50 11.86 -2.92
CA ARG A 165 6.34 10.69 -3.21
C ARG A 165 7.07 10.84 -4.54
N ASP A 166 6.39 11.36 -5.57
CA ASP A 166 7.01 11.54 -6.88
C ASP A 166 7.97 12.74 -6.88
N ILE A 167 7.61 13.87 -6.24
CA ILE A 167 8.53 14.99 -6.03
C ILE A 167 9.82 14.53 -5.34
N GLY A 168 9.72 13.80 -4.22
CA GLY A 168 10.91 13.40 -3.47
C GLY A 168 11.80 12.43 -4.25
N LYS A 169 11.22 11.52 -5.03
CA LYS A 169 11.95 10.63 -5.94
C LYS A 169 12.68 11.42 -7.03
N ASP A 170 12.00 12.36 -7.66
CA ASP A 170 12.59 13.18 -8.72
C ASP A 170 13.67 14.13 -8.17
N LEU A 171 13.47 14.63 -6.95
CA LEU A 171 14.38 15.57 -6.32
C LEU A 171 15.71 14.92 -5.94
N TYR A 172 15.71 13.76 -5.26
CA TYR A 172 16.94 13.13 -4.72
C TYR A 172 17.05 11.61 -4.90
N GLY A 173 16.28 11.00 -5.79
CA GLY A 173 16.37 9.57 -6.10
C GLY A 173 17.74 9.14 -6.62
N ASN A 174 18.40 9.98 -7.40
CA ASN A 174 19.74 9.70 -7.94
C ASN A 174 20.80 9.64 -6.84
N GLU A 175 20.80 10.60 -5.93
CA GLU A 175 21.71 10.62 -4.79
C GLU A 175 21.44 9.45 -3.85
N TYR A 176 20.15 9.16 -3.57
CA TYR A 176 19.76 8.01 -2.76
C TYR A 176 20.25 6.68 -3.35
N ALA A 177 20.08 6.47 -4.66
CA ALA A 177 20.58 5.30 -5.36
C ALA A 177 22.12 5.20 -5.31
N LYS A 178 22.83 6.33 -5.51
CA LYS A 178 24.30 6.38 -5.37
C LYS A 178 24.73 5.97 -3.97
N ILE A 179 24.11 6.51 -2.92
CA ILE A 179 24.39 6.14 -1.52
C ILE A 179 24.23 4.64 -1.31
N ARG A 180 23.09 4.08 -1.74
CA ARG A 180 22.82 2.63 -1.66
C ARG A 180 23.91 1.80 -2.34
N ILE A 181 24.23 2.11 -3.60
CA ILE A 181 25.22 1.38 -4.41
C ILE A 181 26.61 1.45 -3.78
N ARG A 182 27.05 2.62 -3.31
CA ARG A 182 28.36 2.78 -2.66
C ARG A 182 28.43 2.00 -1.35
N LEU A 183 27.40 2.05 -0.51
CA LEU A 183 27.34 1.27 0.73
C LEU A 183 27.37 -0.24 0.47
N GLN A 184 26.71 -0.70 -0.60
CA GLN A 184 26.76 -2.10 -1.04
C GLN A 184 28.17 -2.50 -1.51
N LYS A 185 28.83 -1.64 -2.30
CA LYS A 185 30.21 -1.85 -2.78
C LYS A 185 31.19 -2.04 -1.63
N HIS A 186 31.05 -1.27 -0.55
CA HIS A 186 31.87 -1.39 0.65
C HIS A 186 31.58 -2.66 1.48
N LYS A 187 30.49 -3.39 1.20
CA LYS A 187 30.07 -4.62 1.91
C LYS A 187 30.01 -4.48 3.44
N ILE A 188 29.84 -3.26 3.95
CA ILE A 188 29.94 -2.93 5.38
C ILE A 188 28.89 -3.66 6.23
N ARG A 189 27.67 -3.81 5.72
CA ARG A 189 26.60 -4.54 6.44
C ARG A 189 26.99 -5.98 6.74
N GLY A 190 27.61 -6.67 5.80
CA GLY A 190 28.08 -8.04 5.98
C GLY A 190 29.20 -8.11 7.02
N LEU A 191 30.12 -7.14 7.00
CA LEU A 191 31.17 -7.05 8.01
C LEU A 191 30.62 -6.80 9.42
N LEU A 192 29.73 -5.82 9.59
CA LEU A 192 29.12 -5.50 10.87
C LEU A 192 28.37 -6.72 11.43
N ARG A 193 27.53 -7.39 10.62
CA ARG A 193 26.83 -8.62 11.03
C ARG A 193 27.78 -9.73 11.50
N ARG A 194 28.92 -9.92 10.83
CA ARG A 194 29.93 -10.90 11.30
C ARG A 194 30.53 -10.50 12.65
N LYS A 195 30.80 -9.22 12.86
CA LYS A 195 31.33 -8.70 14.14
C LYS A 195 30.30 -8.86 15.25
N THR A 196 29.04 -8.55 14.97
CA THR A 196 27.91 -8.78 15.87
C THR A 196 27.82 -10.24 16.31
N LYS A 197 27.82 -11.21 15.39
CA LYS A 197 27.80 -12.65 15.73
C LYS A 197 28.99 -13.09 16.59
N ALA A 198 30.17 -12.51 16.36
CA ALA A 198 31.33 -12.81 17.19
C ALA A 198 31.18 -12.23 18.61
N LEU A 199 30.64 -11.01 18.73
CA LEU A 199 30.37 -10.35 20.00
C LEU A 199 29.25 -11.05 20.78
N GLU A 200 28.20 -11.50 20.10
CA GLU A 200 27.11 -12.30 20.67
C GLU A 200 27.64 -13.53 21.42
N LYS A 201 28.62 -14.26 20.84
CA LYS A 201 29.27 -15.39 21.51
C LYS A 201 30.05 -15.01 22.79
N LEU A 202 30.51 -13.76 22.92
CA LEU A 202 31.16 -13.28 24.15
C LEU A 202 30.16 -12.76 25.17
N VAL A 203 29.09 -12.12 24.69
CA VAL A 203 28.04 -11.56 25.54
C VAL A 203 27.20 -12.69 26.18
N GLY A 204 26.93 -13.76 25.43
CA GLY A 204 26.05 -14.85 25.89
C GLY A 204 24.63 -14.36 26.18
N ASP A 205 23.87 -15.13 26.97
CA ASP A 205 22.51 -14.77 27.43
C ASP A 205 22.54 -13.98 28.75
N ASP A 206 23.52 -13.09 28.94
CA ASP A 206 23.64 -12.26 30.14
C ASP A 206 22.60 -11.13 30.17
N THR A 207 21.36 -11.53 30.43
CA THR A 207 20.17 -10.67 30.49
C THR A 207 20.25 -9.70 31.67
N GLN A 208 21.12 -9.96 32.65
CA GLN A 208 21.31 -9.09 33.81
C GLN A 208 22.22 -7.91 33.46
N ALA A 209 23.32 -8.15 32.73
CA ALA A 209 24.20 -7.08 32.25
C ALA A 209 23.49 -6.14 31.26
N VAL A 210 22.64 -6.68 30.37
CA VAL A 210 21.81 -5.87 29.46
C VAL A 210 20.81 -4.99 30.23
N ARG A 211 20.13 -5.53 31.25
CA ARG A 211 19.21 -4.75 32.11
C ARG A 211 19.92 -3.63 32.86
N ARG A 212 21.08 -3.91 33.45
CA ARG A 212 21.89 -2.90 34.15
C ARG A 212 22.41 -1.81 33.22
N LEU A 213 22.76 -2.16 31.97
CA LEU A 213 23.11 -1.17 30.95
C LEU A 213 21.92 -0.26 30.62
N LEU A 214 20.72 -0.82 30.47
CA LEU A 214 19.50 -0.01 30.26
C LEU A 214 19.26 0.93 31.44
N GLU A 215 19.29 0.43 32.67
CA GLU A 215 19.12 1.25 33.89
C GLU A 215 20.17 2.34 34.02
N GLY A 216 21.42 2.04 33.64
CA GLY A 216 22.51 3.01 33.69
C GLY A 216 22.44 4.08 32.60
N ILE A 217 21.88 3.75 31.42
CA ILE A 217 21.55 4.72 30.38
C ILE A 217 20.45 5.66 30.89
N ASP A 218 19.39 5.12 31.49
CA ASP A 218 18.28 5.92 32.02
C ASP A 218 18.70 6.85 33.17
N LYS A 219 19.61 6.39 34.04
CA LYS A 219 20.13 7.15 35.19
C LYS A 219 21.36 8.01 34.88
N GLY A 220 21.92 7.89 33.67
CA GLY A 220 23.14 8.59 33.25
C GLY A 220 24.42 8.18 34.00
N ARG A 221 24.41 7.06 34.74
CA ARG A 221 25.54 6.54 35.52
C ARG A 221 25.53 5.01 35.52
N ILE A 222 26.70 4.39 35.30
CA ILE A 222 26.88 2.93 35.36
C ILE A 222 27.89 2.61 36.46
N ASP A 223 27.54 1.69 37.37
CA ASP A 223 28.48 1.09 38.30
C ASP A 223 29.34 0.06 37.54
N THR A 224 30.61 0.40 37.31
CA THR A 224 31.56 -0.39 36.50
C THR A 224 32.21 -1.54 37.27
N SER A 225 31.97 -1.65 38.58
CA SER A 225 32.68 -2.57 39.48
C SER A 225 32.38 -4.08 39.26
N PHE A 226 31.34 -4.43 38.48
CA PHE A 226 30.89 -5.81 38.27
C PHE A 226 31.02 -6.33 36.82
N LEU A 227 31.72 -5.63 35.91
CA LEU A 227 31.45 -5.76 34.47
C LEU A 227 32.68 -6.18 33.62
N ASN A 228 33.16 -7.41 33.78
CA ASN A 228 34.25 -7.96 32.94
C ASN A 228 33.87 -8.05 31.44
N ASN A 229 32.59 -8.08 31.08
CA ASN A 229 32.09 -8.20 29.69
C ASN A 229 31.54 -6.89 29.09
N MET A 230 31.59 -5.78 29.82
CA MET A 230 31.05 -4.48 29.39
C MET A 230 31.53 -3.99 28.02
N PRO A 231 32.84 -4.08 27.69
CA PRO A 231 33.33 -3.65 26.39
C PRO A 231 32.68 -4.42 25.23
N ALA A 232 32.41 -5.72 25.43
CA ALA A 232 31.76 -6.56 24.42
C ALA A 232 30.28 -6.20 24.25
N ILE A 233 29.56 -5.97 25.35
CA ILE A 233 28.14 -5.55 25.34
C ILE A 233 27.98 -4.18 24.68
N SER A 234 28.79 -3.19 25.07
CA SER A 234 28.76 -1.86 24.46
C SER A 234 29.06 -1.92 22.96
N SER A 235 30.03 -2.73 22.55
CA SER A 235 30.36 -2.94 21.13
C SER A 235 29.22 -3.61 20.37
N TYR A 236 28.58 -4.59 20.99
CA TYR A 236 27.43 -5.32 20.43
C TYR A 236 26.25 -4.35 20.21
N ALA A 237 25.89 -3.60 21.25
CA ALA A 237 24.82 -2.60 21.22
C ALA A 237 25.09 -1.53 20.15
N MET A 238 26.31 -0.97 20.10
CA MET A 238 26.64 0.09 19.14
C MET A 238 26.63 -0.37 17.68
N ILE A 239 27.08 -1.60 17.41
CA ILE A 239 27.01 -2.16 16.05
C ILE A 239 25.55 -2.45 15.67
N HIS A 240 24.74 -2.97 16.60
CA HIS A 240 23.31 -3.14 16.37
C HIS A 240 22.59 -1.82 16.14
N TRP A 241 22.88 -0.79 16.94
CA TRP A 241 22.40 0.56 16.72
C TRP A 241 22.78 1.06 15.33
N ALA A 242 24.02 0.88 14.87
CA ALA A 242 24.37 1.28 13.53
C ALA A 242 23.55 0.54 12.46
N LEU A 243 23.28 -0.76 12.64
CA LEU A 243 22.54 -1.59 11.68
C LEU A 243 21.02 -1.33 11.66
N ASP A 244 20.41 -1.09 12.82
CA ASP A 244 18.97 -0.97 12.98
C ASP A 244 18.50 0.48 12.90
N THR A 245 18.18 0.94 11.70
CA THR A 245 17.69 2.29 11.47
C THR A 245 16.23 2.49 11.84
N SER A 246 15.48 1.44 12.21
CA SER A 246 14.01 1.46 12.34
C SER A 246 13.51 2.53 13.31
N GLY A 247 14.19 2.74 14.44
CA GLY A 247 13.80 3.77 15.42
C GLY A 247 13.88 5.22 14.94
N GLN A 248 14.48 5.50 13.78
CA GLN A 248 14.51 6.81 13.13
C GLN A 248 13.66 6.90 11.86
N LEU A 249 12.99 5.80 11.48
CA LEU A 249 12.08 5.78 10.34
C LEU A 249 10.65 6.00 10.83
N GLU A 250 9.85 6.66 9.99
CA GLU A 250 8.46 6.99 10.30
C GLU A 250 7.47 5.98 9.67
N GLY A 251 7.96 5.06 8.82
CA GLY A 251 7.17 3.98 8.23
C GLY A 251 6.43 4.38 6.94
N TYR A 252 6.86 5.46 6.30
CA TYR A 252 6.33 5.95 5.02
C TYR A 252 7.10 5.39 3.81
N GLY A 253 8.32 4.91 4.02
CA GLY A 253 9.21 4.46 2.94
C GLY A 253 9.82 5.61 2.13
N PHE A 254 10.69 5.28 1.18
CA PHE A 254 11.33 6.29 0.33
C PHE A 254 10.28 6.97 -0.58
N PRO A 255 10.27 8.31 -0.69
CA PRO A 255 11.34 9.25 -0.31
C PRO A 255 11.21 9.88 1.08
N PHE A 256 10.10 9.67 1.79
CA PHE A 256 9.88 10.22 3.13
C PHE A 256 10.89 9.69 4.16
N ASP A 257 11.16 8.38 4.09
CA ASP A 257 12.18 7.67 4.86
C ASP A 257 13.46 7.47 4.04
N CYS A 258 14.60 7.78 4.64
CA CYS A 258 15.91 7.73 3.98
C CYS A 258 16.90 6.77 4.66
N PRO A 259 16.59 5.46 4.78
CA PRO A 259 17.35 4.51 5.61
C PRO A 259 18.81 4.37 5.21
N HIS A 260 19.16 4.50 3.93
CA HIS A 260 20.55 4.41 3.48
C HIS A 260 21.38 5.63 3.89
N MET A 261 20.80 6.83 3.85
CA MET A 261 21.46 8.05 4.33
C MET A 261 21.61 8.01 5.84
N ILE A 262 20.56 7.62 6.57
CA ILE A 262 20.59 7.41 8.02
C ILE A 262 21.68 6.39 8.40
N PHE A 263 21.73 5.26 7.69
CA PHE A 263 22.75 4.24 7.93
C PHE A 263 24.16 4.82 7.76
N TYR A 264 24.43 5.58 6.70
CA TYR A 264 25.71 6.25 6.53
C TYR A 264 26.03 7.25 7.65
N GLN A 265 25.05 8.06 8.08
CA GLN A 265 25.24 9.00 9.20
C GLN A 265 25.61 8.26 10.50
N ARG A 266 24.96 7.12 10.79
CA ARG A 266 25.33 6.27 11.94
C ARG A 266 26.72 5.67 11.81
N LEU A 267 27.16 5.29 10.60
CA LEU A 267 28.54 4.83 10.38
C LEU A 267 29.57 5.94 10.65
N ARG A 268 29.25 7.21 10.37
CA ARG A 268 30.11 8.35 10.73
C ARG A 268 30.23 8.52 12.23
N VAL A 269 29.13 8.38 12.96
CA VAL A 269 29.15 8.40 14.44
C VAL A 269 30.00 7.24 14.97
N LEU A 270 29.81 6.04 14.42
CA LEU A 270 30.58 4.86 14.78
C LEU A 270 32.08 5.06 14.51
N HIS A 271 32.44 5.69 13.39
CA HIS A 271 33.83 6.01 13.03
C HIS A 271 34.47 6.95 14.06
N GLY A 272 33.80 8.04 14.42
CA GLY A 272 34.28 8.96 15.47
C GLY A 272 34.45 8.29 16.83
N LEU A 273 33.50 7.42 17.22
CA LEU A 273 33.62 6.64 18.46
C LEU A 273 34.82 5.69 18.44
N VAL A 274 35.05 4.99 17.32
CA VAL A 274 36.22 4.11 17.19
C VAL A 274 37.55 4.89 17.28
N ASP A 275 37.57 6.13 16.82
CA ASP A 275 38.75 6.99 16.82
C ASP A 275 39.07 7.57 18.21
N THR A 276 38.03 7.83 19.01
CA THR A 276 38.16 8.59 20.28
C THR A 276 38.02 7.74 21.54
N ALA A 277 37.35 6.59 21.48
CA ALA A 277 37.05 5.80 22.66
C ALA A 277 38.26 5.02 23.19
N GLY A 278 38.33 4.86 24.51
CA GLY A 278 39.37 4.05 25.17
C GLY A 278 39.08 2.55 25.12
N LYS A 279 40.15 1.73 25.21
CA LYS A 279 40.05 0.25 25.19
C LYS A 279 39.20 -0.37 26.31
N VAL A 280 38.93 0.38 27.38
CA VAL A 280 38.08 -0.03 28.51
C VAL A 280 36.59 0.09 28.16
N GLN A 281 36.22 0.85 27.13
CA GLN A 281 34.82 1.12 26.77
C GLN A 281 34.28 0.13 25.71
N PHE A 282 35.15 -0.37 24.83
CA PHE A 282 34.76 -1.21 23.70
C PHE A 282 35.74 -2.38 23.49
N ASP A 283 35.24 -3.47 22.91
CA ASP A 283 36.03 -4.66 22.59
C ASP A 283 36.95 -4.40 21.39
N LYS A 284 38.07 -5.13 21.30
CA LYS A 284 39.02 -5.04 20.18
C LYS A 284 38.38 -5.19 18.79
N ARG A 285 37.29 -5.95 18.67
CA ARG A 285 36.55 -6.15 17.41
C ARG A 285 35.83 -4.88 16.97
N PHE A 286 35.43 -4.01 17.90
CA PHE A 286 34.89 -2.68 17.59
C PHE A 286 35.99 -1.80 16.98
N PHE A 287 37.16 -1.72 17.62
CA PHE A 287 38.29 -0.94 17.10
C PHE A 287 38.80 -1.42 15.74
N SER A 288 38.68 -2.71 15.45
CA SER A 288 39.00 -3.26 14.12
C SER A 288 38.11 -2.71 12.99
N LEU A 289 37.04 -1.99 13.31
CA LEU A 289 36.19 -1.29 12.33
C LEU A 289 36.81 0.01 11.82
N TRP A 290 37.88 0.54 12.44
CA TRP A 290 38.50 1.81 12.05
C TRP A 290 38.81 1.85 10.55
N ARG A 291 39.63 0.91 10.04
CA ARG A 291 40.00 0.87 8.62
C ARG A 291 38.78 0.74 7.67
N PRO A 292 37.85 -0.21 7.88
CA PRO A 292 36.62 -0.29 7.08
C PRO A 292 35.76 0.98 7.10
N LEU A 293 35.60 1.61 8.27
CA LEU A 293 34.80 2.82 8.42
C LEU A 293 35.48 4.03 7.77
N THR A 294 36.79 4.20 7.95
CA THR A 294 37.57 5.26 7.28
C THR A 294 37.41 5.18 5.76
N LYS A 295 37.46 3.98 5.15
CA LYS A 295 37.22 3.81 3.70
C LYS A 295 35.83 4.27 3.23
N ILE A 296 34.84 4.24 4.11
CA ILE A 296 33.45 4.64 3.81
C ILE A 296 33.28 6.13 4.04
N VAL A 297 33.73 6.62 5.19
CA VAL A 297 33.66 8.04 5.55
C VAL A 297 34.47 8.87 4.57
N GLU A 298 35.65 8.41 4.16
CA GLU A 298 36.50 9.09 3.19
C GLU A 298 36.13 8.83 1.72
N ASP A 299 35.05 8.09 1.43
CA ASP A 299 34.60 7.88 0.05
C ASP A 299 34.08 9.20 -0.55
N PRO A 300 34.78 9.80 -1.53
CA PRO A 300 34.43 11.13 -2.05
C PRO A 300 33.13 11.12 -2.84
N GLN A 301 32.70 9.98 -3.40
CA GLN A 301 31.41 9.87 -4.09
C GLN A 301 30.27 9.81 -3.07
N LEU A 302 30.47 9.07 -1.98
CA LEU A 302 29.48 8.94 -0.91
C LEU A 302 29.30 10.26 -0.14
N LYS A 303 30.41 10.91 0.25
CA LYS A 303 30.41 12.25 0.87
C LYS A 303 29.62 13.26 0.05
N ARG A 304 29.91 13.34 -1.26
CA ARG A 304 29.22 14.26 -2.18
C ARG A 304 27.73 13.94 -2.32
N ALA A 305 27.37 12.67 -2.50
CA ALA A 305 25.97 12.26 -2.66
C ALA A 305 25.14 12.57 -1.40
N VAL A 306 25.67 12.28 -0.21
CA VAL A 306 24.99 12.56 1.06
C VAL A 306 24.83 14.06 1.28
N ALA A 307 25.89 14.85 1.08
CA ALA A 307 25.81 16.30 1.26
C ALA A 307 24.81 16.98 0.29
N GLN A 308 24.69 16.46 -0.95
CA GLN A 308 23.67 16.92 -1.89
C GLN A 308 22.26 16.49 -1.47
N MET A 309 22.11 15.24 -1.05
CA MET A 309 20.83 14.70 -0.61
C MET A 309 20.31 15.41 0.65
N GLU A 310 21.15 15.69 1.64
CA GLU A 310 20.76 16.38 2.88
C GLU A 310 20.14 17.77 2.60
N LYS A 311 20.76 18.53 1.68
CA LYS A 311 20.23 19.83 1.25
C LYS A 311 18.85 19.69 0.61
N LYS A 312 18.68 18.71 -0.27
CA LYS A 312 17.42 18.45 -0.98
C LYS A 312 16.32 17.93 -0.04
N VAL A 313 16.66 17.04 0.88
CA VAL A 313 15.73 16.53 1.90
C VAL A 313 15.22 17.67 2.80
N LYS A 314 16.06 18.66 3.12
CA LYS A 314 15.62 19.83 3.89
C LYS A 314 14.53 20.62 3.16
N ILE A 315 14.70 20.86 1.86
CA ILE A 315 13.69 21.55 1.03
C ILE A 315 12.42 20.69 0.90
N PHE A 316 12.57 19.39 0.68
CA PHE A 316 11.43 18.47 0.63
C PHE A 316 10.61 18.44 1.93
N LYS A 317 11.29 18.47 3.10
CA LYS A 317 10.62 18.56 4.40
C LYS A 317 9.84 19.86 4.58
N LYS A 318 10.33 20.99 4.02
CA LYS A 318 9.55 22.25 4.00
C LYS A 318 8.25 22.09 3.21
N LEU A 319 8.31 21.47 2.02
CA LEU A 319 7.11 21.20 1.22
C LEU A 319 6.13 20.26 1.94
N ARG A 320 6.62 19.18 2.56
CA ARG A 320 5.79 18.28 3.40
C ARG A 320 5.05 19.05 4.49
N LYS A 321 5.75 19.97 5.17
CA LYS A 321 5.17 20.83 6.20
C LYS A 321 4.14 21.80 5.63
N ALA A 322 4.42 22.42 4.48
CA ALA A 322 3.47 23.32 3.81
C ALA A 322 2.18 22.60 3.43
N LEU A 323 2.29 21.40 2.82
CA LEU A 323 1.14 20.54 2.49
C LEU A 323 0.47 19.91 3.72
N SER A 324 1.05 20.01 4.92
CA SER A 324 0.53 19.38 6.13
C SER A 324 0.28 17.87 5.95
N ILE A 325 1.20 17.18 5.27
CA ILE A 325 1.19 15.74 4.99
C ILE A 325 2.48 15.13 5.55
N THR A 326 2.38 14.08 6.36
CA THR A 326 3.55 13.44 6.98
C THR A 326 4.42 14.44 7.73
N VAL A 327 3.81 15.35 8.50
CA VAL A 327 4.56 16.31 9.32
C VAL A 327 5.34 15.49 10.37
N SER A 328 6.63 15.74 10.50
CA SER A 328 7.55 14.99 11.37
C SER A 328 7.01 14.87 12.79
N ASP A 329 7.29 13.74 13.44
CA ASP A 329 6.80 13.27 14.77
C ASP A 329 5.50 12.43 14.72
N SER A 330 4.86 12.32 13.55
CA SER A 330 3.79 11.36 13.30
C SER A 330 4.35 9.94 13.05
N LYS A 331 4.07 8.99 13.94
CA LYS A 331 4.35 7.55 13.72
C LYS A 331 3.21 6.80 12.99
N LYS A 332 2.34 7.53 12.28
CA LYS A 332 1.20 6.93 11.57
C LYS A 332 1.61 6.16 10.32
N GLY A 333 2.83 6.37 9.80
CA GLY A 333 3.33 5.72 8.58
C GLY A 333 2.33 5.85 7.42
N LEU A 334 2.21 4.83 6.56
CA LEU A 334 1.25 4.84 5.45
C LEU A 334 -0.24 5.02 5.87
N ASN A 335 -0.55 5.04 7.17
CA ASN A 335 -1.88 5.33 7.70
C ASN A 335 -2.07 6.81 8.12
N ASP A 336 -1.35 7.73 7.51
CA ASP A 336 -1.50 9.17 7.72
C ASP A 336 -2.39 9.81 6.65
N ASP A 337 -3.60 10.26 7.02
CA ASP A 337 -4.54 10.96 6.10
C ASP A 337 -4.17 12.44 5.87
N GLY A 338 -3.10 12.92 6.50
CA GLY A 338 -2.80 14.35 6.62
C GLY A 338 -3.38 14.95 7.90
N GLN A 339 -2.84 16.10 8.29
CA GLN A 339 -3.41 16.86 9.41
C GLN A 339 -4.71 17.54 8.98
N GLU A 340 -5.67 17.65 9.91
CA GLU A 340 -6.85 18.49 9.74
C GLU A 340 -6.39 19.95 9.79
N ALA A 341 -6.48 20.61 8.64
CA ALA A 341 -6.21 22.03 8.50
C ALA A 341 -7.03 22.55 7.32
N ASP A 342 -7.43 23.81 7.42
CA ASP A 342 -8.13 24.50 6.35
C ASP A 342 -7.29 24.49 5.05
N ILE A 343 -7.96 24.14 3.94
CA ILE A 343 -7.29 23.94 2.65
C ILE A 343 -6.73 25.24 2.08
N LYS A 344 -7.35 26.40 2.36
CA LYS A 344 -6.85 27.71 1.93
C LYS A 344 -5.59 28.06 2.69
N SER A 345 -5.54 27.79 4.00
CA SER A 345 -4.30 27.91 4.80
C SER A 345 -3.17 27.03 4.24
N ILE A 346 -3.47 25.80 3.80
CA ILE A 346 -2.49 24.93 3.17
C ILE A 346 -2.02 25.51 1.83
N ALA A 347 -2.94 25.95 0.97
CA ALA A 347 -2.62 26.55 -0.32
C ALA A 347 -1.70 27.76 -0.17
N GLU A 348 -1.98 28.64 0.80
CA GLU A 348 -1.15 29.82 1.09
C GLU A 348 0.25 29.41 1.57
N LYS A 349 0.37 28.40 2.45
CA LYS A 349 1.69 27.88 2.87
C LYS A 349 2.49 27.31 1.69
N VAL A 350 1.84 26.63 0.73
CA VAL A 350 2.52 26.12 -0.46
C VAL A 350 2.90 27.27 -1.40
N LYS A 351 2.08 28.31 -1.51
CA LYS A 351 2.40 29.53 -2.27
C LYS A 351 3.65 30.22 -1.71
N ILE A 352 3.71 30.43 -0.40
CA ILE A 352 4.90 30.98 0.28
C ILE A 352 6.13 30.10 0.03
N PHE A 353 6.01 28.77 0.18
CA PHE A 353 7.10 27.85 -0.12
C PHE A 353 7.59 27.95 -1.58
N ARG A 354 6.66 28.06 -2.52
CA ARG A 354 6.96 28.20 -3.95
C ARG A 354 7.75 29.49 -4.20
N GLU A 355 7.30 30.61 -3.65
CA GLU A 355 7.97 31.91 -3.73
C GLU A 355 9.38 31.88 -3.09
N GLU A 356 9.53 31.26 -1.92
CA GLU A 356 10.84 31.06 -1.27
C GLU A 356 11.84 30.32 -2.18
N VAL A 357 11.39 29.26 -2.87
CA VAL A 357 12.27 28.46 -3.74
C VAL A 357 12.62 29.20 -5.03
N MET A 358 11.69 30.00 -5.56
CA MET A 358 11.92 30.76 -6.80
C MET A 358 12.81 31.99 -6.60
N THR A 359 12.74 32.63 -5.43
CA THR A 359 13.53 33.83 -5.09
C THR A 359 14.95 33.51 -4.61
N ASP A 360 15.20 32.29 -4.12
CA ASP A 360 16.55 31.85 -3.75
C ASP A 360 17.39 31.55 -5.01
N GLU A 361 18.35 32.44 -5.31
CA GLU A 361 19.26 32.35 -6.45
C GLU A 361 19.97 30.99 -6.57
N LYS A 362 20.29 30.34 -5.45
CA LYS A 362 21.01 29.06 -5.44
C LYS A 362 20.09 27.87 -5.68
N LEU A 363 18.78 28.02 -5.47
CA LEU A 363 17.79 26.99 -5.70
C LEU A 363 17.20 27.12 -7.11
N CYS A 364 16.80 28.33 -7.53
CA CYS A 364 16.11 28.56 -8.79
C CYS A 364 16.94 28.16 -10.02
N GLN A 365 18.27 28.31 -9.96
CA GLN A 365 19.19 27.93 -11.05
C GLN A 365 19.36 26.40 -11.21
N LYS A 366 18.87 25.59 -10.27
CA LYS A 366 19.02 24.14 -10.32
C LYS A 366 17.79 23.49 -10.92
N LYS A 367 18.01 22.77 -12.03
CA LYS A 367 17.00 21.97 -12.74
C LYS A 367 16.14 21.06 -11.85
N SER A 368 16.66 20.55 -10.73
CA SER A 368 15.88 19.71 -9.82
C SER A 368 14.79 20.47 -9.06
N TYR A 369 15.03 21.74 -8.70
CA TYR A 369 14.02 22.58 -8.03
C TYR A 369 13.08 23.22 -9.05
N GLU A 370 13.58 23.60 -10.22
CA GLU A 370 12.74 24.01 -11.36
C GLU A 370 11.67 22.94 -11.67
N LYS A 371 12.07 21.67 -11.79
CA LYS A 371 11.13 20.56 -11.99
C LYS A 371 10.12 20.40 -10.86
N MET A 372 10.55 20.58 -9.60
CA MET A 372 9.66 20.51 -8.44
C MET A 372 8.59 21.60 -8.51
N ILE A 373 8.97 22.84 -8.83
CA ILE A 373 8.04 23.96 -8.99
C ILE A 373 7.11 23.72 -10.19
N ALA A 374 7.65 23.28 -11.34
CA ALA A 374 6.83 22.94 -12.50
C ALA A 374 5.79 21.84 -12.19
N GLN A 375 6.11 20.90 -11.31
CA GLN A 375 5.17 19.87 -10.87
C GLN A 375 4.09 20.42 -9.94
N ILE A 376 4.45 21.33 -9.02
CA ILE A 376 3.49 22.07 -8.18
C ILE A 376 2.52 22.85 -9.07
N ASP A 377 3.04 23.61 -10.03
CA ASP A 377 2.25 24.45 -10.93
C ASP A 377 1.31 23.61 -11.80
N LYS A 378 1.83 22.50 -12.35
CA LYS A 378 1.04 21.57 -13.18
C LYS A 378 -0.19 21.02 -12.46
N TYR A 379 -0.09 20.78 -11.15
CA TYR A 379 -1.15 20.15 -10.37
C TYR A 379 -1.82 21.10 -9.38
N TRP A 380 -1.57 22.40 -9.46
CA TRP A 380 -2.04 23.40 -8.50
C TRP A 380 -3.56 23.28 -8.25
N ASP A 381 -4.34 23.32 -9.32
CA ASP A 381 -5.82 23.24 -9.25
C ASP A 381 -6.35 21.87 -8.80
N LYS A 382 -5.49 20.85 -8.78
CA LYS A 382 -5.82 19.48 -8.32
C LYS A 382 -5.34 19.20 -6.89
N LEU A 383 -4.54 20.09 -6.32
CA LEU A 383 -4.01 19.96 -4.97
C LEU A 383 -4.95 20.60 -3.94
N PHE A 384 -5.61 21.70 -4.29
CA PHE A 384 -6.39 22.47 -3.33
C PHE A 384 -7.86 22.44 -3.71
N ALA A 385 -8.66 21.83 -2.83
CA ALA A 385 -10.09 21.66 -2.99
C ALA A 385 -10.82 22.48 -1.94
N ASP A 386 -11.50 23.55 -2.34
CA ASP A 386 -12.44 24.23 -1.44
C ASP A 386 -13.55 23.27 -0.96
N PRO A 387 -14.15 23.50 0.22
CA PRO A 387 -15.31 22.73 0.66
C PRO A 387 -16.43 22.80 -0.40
N ILE A 388 -16.94 21.64 -0.79
CA ILE A 388 -18.01 21.52 -1.78
C ILE A 388 -19.33 21.62 -1.05
N ILE A 389 -20.16 22.57 -1.45
CA ILE A 389 -21.51 22.74 -0.91
C ILE A 389 -22.47 21.98 -1.83
N VAL A 390 -23.25 21.07 -1.24
CA VAL A 390 -24.22 20.24 -1.97
C VAL A 390 -25.58 20.32 -1.30
N ASP A 391 -26.63 20.37 -2.12
CA ASP A 391 -28.00 20.31 -1.63
C ASP A 391 -28.43 18.84 -1.51
N SER A 392 -28.81 18.43 -0.30
CA SER A 392 -29.38 17.12 -0.04
C SER A 392 -30.86 17.23 0.34
N PRO A 393 -31.63 16.13 0.28
CA PRO A 393 -33.00 16.12 0.79
C PRO A 393 -33.12 16.54 2.27
N ASN A 394 -32.02 16.45 3.04
CA ASN A 394 -31.98 16.82 4.46
C ASN A 394 -31.44 18.25 4.69
N GLY A 395 -31.27 19.04 3.63
CA GLY A 395 -30.69 20.38 3.66
C GLY A 395 -29.29 20.43 3.06
N GLN A 396 -28.66 21.61 3.15
CA GLN A 396 -27.35 21.87 2.58
C GLN A 396 -26.24 21.20 3.40
N ILE A 397 -25.37 20.45 2.73
CA ILE A 397 -24.24 19.73 3.32
C ILE A 397 -22.94 20.32 2.76
N THR A 398 -21.95 20.53 3.64
CA THR A 398 -20.59 20.90 3.24
C THR A 398 -19.69 19.66 3.29
N ILE A 399 -19.06 19.33 2.17
CA ILE A 399 -18.19 18.16 2.01
C ILE A 399 -16.78 18.65 1.69
N GLN A 400 -15.82 18.31 2.55
CA GLN A 400 -14.40 18.53 2.25
C GLN A 400 -13.82 17.28 1.56
N PRO A 401 -13.35 17.36 0.30
CA PRO A 401 -12.69 16.24 -0.35
C PRO A 401 -11.45 15.78 0.42
N GLN A 402 -11.26 14.45 0.49
CA GLN A 402 -10.08 13.88 1.12
C GLN A 402 -8.83 14.24 0.30
N ARG A 403 -7.81 14.76 0.99
CA ARG A 403 -6.53 15.18 0.36
C ARG A 403 -5.66 14.00 -0.07
N THR A 404 -5.97 12.80 0.40
CA THR A 404 -5.22 11.59 0.09
C THR A 404 -6.18 10.49 -0.37
N ASN A 405 -5.69 9.62 -1.25
CA ASN A 405 -6.41 8.42 -1.66
C ASN A 405 -6.13 7.23 -0.72
N ASN A 406 -5.72 7.51 0.53
CA ASN A 406 -5.28 6.51 1.48
C ASN A 406 -6.37 5.51 1.85
N ILE A 407 -7.64 5.88 1.70
CA ILE A 407 -8.76 4.96 1.92
C ILE A 407 -8.63 3.70 1.03
N LEU A 408 -8.33 3.89 -0.27
CA LEU A 408 -8.11 2.79 -1.20
C LEU A 408 -6.75 2.12 -1.01
N GLU A 409 -5.69 2.90 -0.74
CA GLU A 409 -4.38 2.32 -0.50
C GLU A 409 -4.39 1.41 0.74
N ARG A 410 -5.03 1.83 1.84
CA ARG A 410 -5.23 1.01 3.05
C ARG A 410 -6.07 -0.21 2.74
N PHE A 411 -7.16 -0.03 2.02
CA PHE A 411 -8.02 -1.12 1.57
C PHE A 411 -7.20 -2.19 0.82
N PHE A 412 -6.38 -1.80 -0.17
CA PHE A 412 -5.55 -2.75 -0.90
C PHE A 412 -4.43 -3.36 -0.05
N ARG A 413 -3.81 -2.60 0.87
CA ARG A 413 -2.83 -3.16 1.82
C ARG A 413 -3.46 -4.21 2.72
N ASP A 414 -4.67 -3.96 3.22
CA ASP A 414 -5.42 -4.90 4.02
C ASP A 414 -5.84 -6.13 3.22
N LEU A 415 -6.35 -5.94 2.00
CA LEU A 415 -6.67 -7.04 1.08
C LEU A 415 -5.45 -7.93 0.86
N LYS A 416 -4.28 -7.33 0.57
CA LYS A 416 -3.03 -8.08 0.37
C LYS A 416 -2.60 -8.80 1.64
N ARG A 417 -2.61 -8.12 2.80
CA ARG A 417 -2.25 -8.71 4.10
C ARG A 417 -3.15 -9.89 4.46
N ARG A 418 -4.46 -9.75 4.33
CA ARG A 418 -5.46 -10.81 4.57
C ARG A 418 -5.21 -12.02 3.68
N ASN A 419 -4.97 -11.79 2.38
CA ASN A 419 -4.67 -12.89 1.46
C ASN A 419 -3.35 -13.61 1.78
N ARG A 420 -2.28 -12.90 2.17
CA ARG A 420 -1.02 -13.53 2.61
C ARG A 420 -1.21 -14.35 3.88
N LYS A 421 -1.98 -13.84 4.85
CA LYS A 421 -2.33 -14.58 6.07
C LYS A 421 -3.05 -15.88 5.74
N LYS A 422 -4.03 -15.82 4.83
CA LYS A 422 -4.82 -16.98 4.40
C LYS A 422 -4.01 -18.01 3.63
N SER A 423 -3.19 -17.59 2.66
CA SER A 423 -2.44 -18.50 1.78
C SER A 423 -1.11 -18.98 2.37
N GLY A 424 -0.58 -18.27 3.37
CA GLY A 424 0.79 -18.47 3.87
C GLY A 424 1.89 -18.06 2.88
N THR A 425 1.53 -17.56 1.69
CA THR A 425 2.49 -17.19 0.64
C THR A 425 2.86 -15.71 0.74
N ILE A 426 4.14 -15.39 0.52
CA ILE A 426 4.60 -14.00 0.44
C ILE A 426 4.07 -13.33 -0.84
N SER A 427 4.13 -14.04 -1.97
CA SER A 427 3.63 -13.51 -3.23
C SER A 427 2.13 -13.72 -3.39
N LEU A 428 1.46 -12.70 -3.93
CA LEU A 428 0.04 -12.68 -4.26
C LEU A 428 -0.23 -12.74 -5.76
N ASN A 429 0.79 -12.93 -6.60
CA ASN A 429 0.63 -12.95 -8.06
C ASN A 429 -0.44 -13.96 -8.51
N LYS A 430 -0.34 -15.22 -8.04
CA LYS A 430 -1.33 -16.26 -8.32
C LYS A 430 -2.71 -15.90 -7.78
N THR A 431 -2.76 -15.35 -6.57
CA THR A 431 -4.01 -14.94 -5.92
C THR A 431 -4.73 -13.86 -6.73
N LEU A 432 -4.04 -12.78 -7.11
CA LEU A 432 -4.61 -11.68 -7.92
C LEU A 432 -5.01 -12.14 -9.33
N LYS A 433 -4.35 -13.17 -9.87
CA LYS A 433 -4.81 -13.85 -11.07
C LYS A 433 -6.12 -14.59 -10.80
N SER A 434 -6.23 -15.42 -9.76
CA SER A 434 -7.41 -16.28 -9.54
C SER A 434 -8.63 -15.61 -8.90
N ILE A 435 -8.43 -14.50 -8.18
CA ILE A 435 -9.47 -13.84 -7.38
C ILE A 435 -10.53 -13.23 -8.30
N LEU A 436 -11.81 -13.37 -7.94
CA LEU A 436 -12.89 -12.73 -8.70
C LEU A 436 -12.78 -11.21 -8.57
N ALA A 437 -13.03 -10.48 -9.66
CA ALA A 437 -12.89 -9.03 -9.69
C ALA A 437 -13.72 -8.34 -8.59
N ASP A 438 -14.89 -8.89 -8.25
CA ASP A 438 -15.82 -8.36 -7.27
C ASP A 438 -15.46 -8.68 -5.81
N THR A 439 -14.36 -9.39 -5.55
CA THR A 439 -13.95 -9.72 -4.17
C THR A 439 -13.77 -8.50 -3.25
N PRO A 440 -13.34 -7.31 -3.73
CA PRO A 440 -13.36 -6.08 -2.94
C PRO A 440 -14.69 -5.73 -2.29
N LEU A 441 -15.84 -6.14 -2.85
CA LEU A 441 -17.17 -5.85 -2.28
C LEU A 441 -17.34 -6.42 -0.87
N VAL A 442 -16.59 -7.46 -0.51
CA VAL A 442 -16.61 -8.02 0.86
C VAL A 442 -16.29 -6.96 1.90
N LYS A 443 -15.47 -5.96 1.56
CA LYS A 443 -15.14 -4.89 2.50
C LYS A 443 -16.36 -4.10 2.96
N ASN A 444 -17.38 -4.01 2.10
CA ASN A 444 -18.60 -3.29 2.42
C ASN A 444 -19.44 -4.00 3.48
N LEU A 445 -19.24 -5.30 3.72
CA LEU A 445 -19.95 -6.04 4.77
C LEU A 445 -19.61 -5.55 6.19
N ASP A 446 -18.49 -4.82 6.35
CA ASP A 446 -18.12 -4.16 7.61
C ASP A 446 -18.96 -2.86 7.84
N ASN A 447 -19.73 -2.41 6.85
CA ASN A 447 -20.55 -1.20 6.93
C ASN A 447 -22.03 -1.58 7.19
N PRO A 448 -22.62 -1.16 8.34
CA PRO A 448 -23.99 -1.51 8.69
C PRO A 448 -25.03 -0.91 7.74
N ASP A 449 -24.84 0.33 7.27
CA ASP A 449 -25.75 0.97 6.31
C ASP A 449 -25.74 0.19 4.98
N TYR A 450 -24.56 -0.22 4.51
CA TYR A 450 -24.46 -1.08 3.33
C TYR A 450 -25.15 -2.41 3.54
N MET A 451 -24.95 -3.06 4.69
CA MET A 451 -25.58 -4.34 5.01
C MET A 451 -27.10 -4.23 4.95
N GLN A 452 -27.68 -3.21 5.59
CA GLN A 452 -29.11 -2.95 5.56
C GLN A 452 -29.62 -2.77 4.12
N ILE A 453 -28.87 -2.06 3.27
CA ILE A 453 -29.25 -1.83 1.87
C ILE A 453 -29.20 -3.12 1.03
N ILE A 454 -28.18 -3.97 1.21
CA ILE A 454 -28.02 -5.19 0.40
C ILE A 454 -28.93 -6.33 0.84
N LEU A 455 -29.30 -6.37 2.13
CA LEU A 455 -30.24 -7.35 2.67
C LEU A 455 -31.64 -7.20 2.07
N ASP A 456 -32.00 -6.01 1.59
CA ASP A 456 -33.22 -5.79 0.82
C ASP A 456 -34.49 -6.31 1.53
N GLY A 457 -34.60 -5.98 2.83
CA GLY A 457 -35.72 -6.41 3.68
C GLY A 457 -35.65 -7.86 4.16
N CYS A 458 -34.54 -8.56 3.95
CA CYS A 458 -34.24 -9.84 4.62
C CYS A 458 -33.50 -9.59 5.93
N ASP A 459 -33.52 -10.56 6.85
CA ASP A 459 -32.81 -10.45 8.13
C ASP A 459 -31.34 -10.87 8.01
N THR A 460 -31.04 -11.76 7.05
CA THR A 460 -29.73 -12.39 6.89
C THR A 460 -29.27 -12.46 5.42
N LEU A 461 -27.97 -12.62 5.19
CA LEU A 461 -27.42 -12.79 3.84
C LEU A 461 -27.88 -14.12 3.23
N GLU A 462 -28.10 -15.13 4.07
CA GLU A 462 -28.62 -16.44 3.70
C GLU A 462 -29.98 -16.29 3.02
N GLU A 463 -30.92 -15.62 3.68
CA GLU A 463 -32.25 -15.29 3.12
C GLU A 463 -32.14 -14.41 1.88
N ARG A 464 -31.23 -13.43 1.89
CA ARG A 464 -31.02 -12.58 0.72
C ARG A 464 -30.53 -13.38 -0.48
N PHE A 465 -29.56 -14.28 -0.29
CA PHE A 465 -28.98 -15.08 -1.36
C PHE A 465 -29.94 -16.15 -1.87
N GLU A 466 -30.85 -16.62 -1.03
CA GLU A 466 -31.96 -17.47 -1.44
C GLU A 466 -32.91 -16.80 -2.44
N LYS A 467 -33.20 -15.51 -2.26
CA LYS A 467 -34.05 -14.74 -3.20
C LYS A 467 -33.38 -14.42 -4.54
N ILE A 468 -32.09 -14.70 -4.69
CA ILE A 468 -31.36 -14.45 -5.93
C ILE A 468 -31.51 -15.62 -6.88
N ASP A 469 -31.92 -15.32 -8.13
CA ASP A 469 -31.98 -16.32 -9.18
C ASP A 469 -30.63 -17.00 -9.39
N SER A 470 -30.63 -18.31 -9.15
CA SER A 470 -29.46 -19.16 -9.28
C SER A 470 -28.86 -19.21 -10.68
N TYR A 471 -29.64 -18.92 -11.74
CA TYR A 471 -29.13 -18.81 -13.10
C TYR A 471 -28.17 -17.62 -13.23
N MET A 472 -28.48 -16.48 -12.63
CA MET A 472 -27.59 -15.30 -12.61
C MET A 472 -26.23 -15.63 -11.98
N VAL A 473 -26.23 -16.43 -10.91
CA VAL A 473 -25.00 -16.85 -10.22
C VAL A 473 -24.18 -17.77 -11.11
N ALA A 474 -24.82 -18.74 -11.76
CA ALA A 474 -24.15 -19.66 -12.68
C ALA A 474 -23.55 -18.91 -13.88
N GLU A 475 -24.29 -17.95 -14.44
CA GLU A 475 -23.82 -17.09 -15.53
C GLU A 475 -22.63 -16.23 -15.10
N LYS A 476 -22.73 -15.58 -13.94
CA LYS A 476 -21.66 -14.76 -13.36
C LYS A 476 -20.36 -15.56 -13.19
N LEU A 477 -20.45 -16.78 -12.66
CA LEU A 477 -19.29 -17.66 -12.50
C LEU A 477 -18.70 -18.12 -13.84
N LYS A 478 -19.56 -18.42 -14.84
CA LYS A 478 -19.11 -18.78 -16.21
C LYS A 478 -18.40 -17.61 -16.89
N MET A 479 -18.94 -16.39 -16.78
CA MET A 479 -18.32 -15.18 -17.34
C MET A 479 -16.94 -14.94 -16.74
N GLU A 480 -16.79 -15.11 -15.43
CA GLU A 480 -15.49 -14.98 -14.76
C GLU A 480 -14.52 -16.09 -15.19
N GLN A 481 -14.94 -17.34 -15.36
CA GLN A 481 -14.10 -18.41 -15.90
C GLN A 481 -13.58 -18.12 -17.31
N LYS A 482 -14.45 -17.65 -18.22
CA LYS A 482 -14.07 -17.29 -19.60
C LYS A 482 -12.99 -16.22 -19.66
N LYS A 483 -12.97 -15.28 -18.70
CA LYS A 483 -11.92 -14.24 -18.61
C LYS A 483 -10.53 -14.81 -18.28
N TYR A 484 -10.45 -16.00 -17.67
CA TYR A 484 -9.20 -16.67 -17.30
C TYR A 484 -8.73 -17.70 -18.32
N GLU A 485 -9.68 -18.36 -18.97
CA GLU A 485 -9.42 -19.31 -20.05
C GLU A 485 -9.16 -18.53 -21.35
N ARG A 486 -8.01 -17.86 -21.44
CA ARG A 486 -7.54 -17.24 -22.70
C ARG A 486 -7.30 -18.27 -23.80
N ILE A 487 -7.15 -19.53 -23.42
CA ILE A 487 -6.83 -20.66 -24.30
C ILE A 487 -7.80 -21.77 -23.90
N SER A 488 -8.64 -22.20 -24.85
CA SER A 488 -9.56 -23.31 -24.63
C SER A 488 -8.78 -24.61 -24.34
N PRO A 489 -9.39 -25.61 -23.67
CA PRO A 489 -8.76 -26.91 -23.47
C PRO A 489 -8.23 -27.54 -24.77
N GLU A 490 -8.97 -27.37 -25.87
CA GLU A 490 -8.61 -27.84 -27.22
C GLU A 490 -7.38 -27.08 -27.73
N MET A 491 -7.36 -25.76 -27.63
CA MET A 491 -6.21 -24.96 -28.03
C MET A 491 -4.97 -25.24 -27.16
N ARG A 492 -5.14 -25.57 -25.87
CA ARG A 492 -4.01 -26.04 -25.04
C ARG A 492 -3.44 -27.35 -25.53
N LYS A 493 -4.29 -28.30 -25.95
CA LYS A 493 -3.83 -29.56 -26.55
C LYS A 493 -3.03 -29.30 -27.83
N ILE A 494 -3.47 -28.34 -28.65
CA ILE A 494 -2.75 -27.91 -29.87
C ILE A 494 -1.39 -27.30 -29.50
N ILE A 495 -1.34 -26.30 -28.62
CA ILE A 495 -0.12 -25.59 -28.20
C ILE A 495 0.92 -26.50 -27.53
N GLN A 496 0.48 -27.59 -26.90
CA GLN A 496 1.36 -28.56 -26.25
C GLN A 496 2.03 -29.55 -27.22
N GLN A 497 1.65 -29.57 -28.51
CA GLN A 497 2.32 -30.40 -29.51
C GLN A 497 3.71 -29.83 -29.82
N GLN A 498 4.76 -30.64 -29.64
CA GLN A 498 6.14 -30.20 -29.84
C GLN A 498 6.46 -29.87 -31.31
N ASP A 499 5.79 -30.54 -32.24
CA ASP A 499 5.90 -30.38 -33.70
C ASP A 499 4.82 -29.47 -34.29
N LEU A 500 4.15 -28.66 -33.45
CA LEU A 500 3.08 -27.75 -33.88
C LEU A 500 3.48 -26.82 -35.04
N PRO A 501 4.68 -26.18 -35.04
CA PRO A 501 5.07 -25.29 -36.14
C PRO A 501 5.11 -26.01 -37.49
N ASP A 502 5.68 -27.22 -37.53
CA ASP A 502 5.83 -28.01 -38.76
C ASP A 502 4.48 -28.51 -39.27
N LYS A 503 3.61 -28.97 -38.36
CA LYS A 503 2.24 -29.38 -38.67
C LYS A 503 1.39 -28.23 -39.21
N LEU A 504 1.51 -27.04 -38.62
CA LEU A 504 0.80 -25.85 -39.10
C LEU A 504 1.33 -25.40 -40.46
N ALA A 505 2.65 -25.44 -40.67
CA ALA A 505 3.26 -25.10 -41.96
C ALA A 505 2.80 -26.05 -43.08
N LEU A 506 2.74 -27.35 -42.82
CA LEU A 506 2.22 -28.35 -43.77
C LEU A 506 0.73 -28.18 -44.06
N LEU A 507 -0.08 -27.91 -43.02
CA LEU A 507 -1.53 -27.69 -43.17
C LEU A 507 -1.89 -26.41 -43.91
N LEU A 508 -1.08 -25.36 -43.80
CA LEU A 508 -1.30 -24.06 -44.45
C LEU A 508 -0.64 -23.97 -45.84
N ALA A 509 0.19 -24.95 -46.20
CA ALA A 509 0.79 -25.09 -47.53
C ALA A 509 -0.01 -26.02 -48.45
N ALA A 510 -1.01 -26.72 -47.91
CA ALA A 510 -2.03 -27.48 -48.66
C ALA A 510 -3.25 -26.58 -48.93
#